data_AF-A0A2G5TQA9-F1
#
_entry.id   AF-A0A2G5TQA9-F1
#
_cell.length_a   1.000
_cell.length_b   1.000
_cell.length_c   1.000
_cell.angle_alpha   90.00
_cell.angle_beta   90.00
_cell.angle_gamma   90.00
#
_symmetry.space_group_name_H-M   'P 1'
#
loop_
_entity.id
_entity.type
_entity.pdbx_description
1 polymer ?
#
loop_
_entity_poly.entity_id
_entity_poly.type
_entity_poly.pdbx_seq_one_letter_code
_entity_poly.pdbx_strand_id
1 'polypeptide(L)'
;MGEPVIKDEVIEEDFNVMFKNGEYVEVKQEEIEQNPFVENNNSEEFPEEIKLEPKKSDSEIENVSTEISALKCKICQKRMPRNSLKMIKSEDDMIVLTAIFDVEVFKEYIATYVCLSHIQAIIDDNEAILKFAGTPFEKCLRLFIAKNKRFIRVRTLQRGICKVCHKLKPLSESYTISSKNIRAVIMIGCILRGTHSVEQAKYYITNNNGSTCYSHRKESIDMIFEYLGISNIQEFFKCPRISMGGLVDIAKNFDSDFTVDQFSRAFHSLYMKKPKNAPSNS
;
A
#
# COMPACT_ATOMS: atom_id res chain seq x y z
N MET A 1 -29.07 61.33 -17.70
CA MET A 1 -29.15 59.86 -17.84
C MET A 1 -28.10 59.49 -18.88
N GLY A 2 -26.95 58.90 -18.58
CA GLY A 2 -26.51 58.20 -17.38
C GLY A 2 -25.99 56.85 -17.83
N GLU A 3 -24.69 56.72 -18.05
CA GLU A 3 -23.97 55.44 -18.06
C GLU A 3 -22.49 55.73 -17.77
N PRO A 4 -21.95 55.31 -16.62
CA PRO A 4 -20.52 55.39 -16.36
C PRO A 4 -19.82 54.13 -16.91
N VAL A 5 -18.82 54.35 -17.77
CA VAL A 5 -17.90 53.32 -18.26
C VAL A 5 -16.89 53.03 -17.14
N ILE A 6 -17.03 51.87 -16.48
CA ILE A 6 -16.03 51.35 -15.56
C ILE A 6 -14.94 50.68 -16.40
N LYS A 7 -13.73 51.22 -16.35
CA LYS A 7 -12.52 50.58 -16.86
C LYS A 7 -11.88 49.84 -15.68
N ASP A 8 -11.99 48.51 -15.68
CA ASP A 8 -11.22 47.67 -14.76
C ASP A 8 -9.79 47.54 -15.30
N GLU A 9 -8.85 48.16 -14.59
CA GLU A 9 -7.41 47.96 -14.75
C GLU A 9 -7.05 46.62 -14.11
N VAL A 10 -6.72 45.63 -14.95
CA VAL A 10 -6.17 44.36 -14.52
C VAL A 10 -4.71 44.59 -14.12
N ILE A 11 -4.43 44.55 -12.82
CA ILE A 11 -3.06 44.52 -12.30
C ILE A 11 -2.64 43.04 -12.28
N GLU A 12 -1.82 42.64 -13.24
CA GLU A 12 -1.09 41.37 -13.19
C GLU A 12 0.08 41.56 -12.19
N GLU A 13 -0.08 41.04 -10.96
CA GLU A 13 1.05 40.89 -10.03
C GLU A 13 1.88 39.66 -10.42
N ASP A 14 3.01 39.90 -11.08
CA ASP A 14 4.07 38.92 -11.27
C ASP A 14 4.72 38.58 -9.91
N PHE A 15 4.30 37.47 -9.30
CA PHE A 15 4.96 36.91 -8.12
C PHE A 15 6.28 36.22 -8.49
N ASN A 16 7.36 36.99 -8.57
CA ASN A 16 8.73 36.48 -8.54
C ASN A 16 9.17 36.23 -7.08
N VAL A 17 8.91 35.02 -6.55
CA VAL A 17 9.47 34.61 -5.26
C VAL A 17 10.81 33.91 -5.47
N MET A 18 11.89 34.67 -5.35
CA MET A 18 13.25 34.15 -5.29
C MET A 18 13.64 33.94 -3.82
N PHE A 19 13.71 32.69 -3.36
CA PHE A 19 14.17 32.35 -2.01
C PHE A 19 15.67 32.66 -1.85
N LYS A 20 16.01 33.51 -0.88
CA LYS A 20 17.38 33.65 -0.35
C LYS A 20 17.36 33.51 1.17
N ASN A 21 18.05 32.47 1.64
CA ASN A 21 18.75 32.27 2.91
C ASN A 21 18.14 32.87 4.19
N GLY A 22 17.39 32.02 4.89
CA GLY A 22 17.62 31.65 6.30
C GLY A 22 17.98 32.75 7.29
N GLU A 23 16.96 33.34 7.91
CA GLU A 23 16.97 33.76 9.31
C GLU A 23 15.52 33.86 9.79
N TYR A 24 15.13 33.08 10.81
CA TYR A 24 13.78 33.13 11.38
C TYR A 24 13.74 34.27 12.41
N VAL A 25 12.92 35.29 12.14
CA VAL A 25 12.55 36.32 13.12
C VAL A 25 11.22 35.89 13.76
N GLU A 26 11.25 35.62 15.07
CA GLU A 26 10.05 35.43 15.89
C GLU A 26 9.22 36.71 15.91
N VAL A 27 8.01 36.67 15.34
CA VAL A 27 6.99 37.71 15.57
C VAL A 27 6.03 37.17 16.62
N LYS A 28 6.11 37.76 17.82
CA LYS A 28 5.12 37.59 18.90
C LYS A 28 3.79 38.19 18.45
N GLN A 29 2.71 37.44 18.54
CA GLN A 29 1.36 37.94 18.36
C GLN A 29 0.66 37.96 19.73
N GLU A 30 0.23 39.16 20.14
CA GLU A 30 -0.54 39.41 21.37
C GLU A 30 -1.94 38.80 21.27
N GLU A 31 -2.31 38.01 22.27
CA GLU A 31 -3.67 37.54 22.51
C GLU A 31 -4.50 38.71 23.09
N ILE A 32 -5.61 39.04 22.43
CA ILE A 32 -6.63 39.93 22.98
C ILE A 32 -7.69 39.07 23.65
N GLU A 33 -7.79 39.23 24.97
CA GLU A 33 -8.88 38.72 25.81
C GLU A 33 -10.22 39.31 25.38
N GLN A 34 -11.20 38.46 25.04
CA GLN A 34 -12.62 38.77 25.26
C GLN A 34 -13.41 37.51 25.62
N ASN A 35 -13.91 37.51 26.86
CA ASN A 35 -15.13 36.83 27.28
C ASN A 35 -15.79 37.79 28.27
N PRO A 36 -17.14 37.95 28.28
CA PRO A 36 -17.90 37.12 29.22
C PRO A 36 -19.35 36.75 28.82
N PHE A 37 -19.77 35.59 29.36
CA PHE A 37 -21.09 35.27 29.94
C PHE A 37 -22.35 35.22 29.06
N VAL A 38 -22.98 34.04 29.00
CA VAL A 38 -24.42 33.83 29.35
C VAL A 38 -24.60 32.46 30.00
N GLU A 39 -25.33 32.46 31.12
CA GLU A 39 -25.74 31.36 31.97
C GLU A 39 -26.97 30.57 31.47
N ASN A 40 -27.01 29.33 31.95
CA ASN A 40 -28.16 28.58 32.49
C ASN A 40 -29.02 27.62 31.64
N ASN A 41 -28.89 26.35 32.08
CA ASN A 41 -29.93 25.40 32.47
C ASN A 41 -30.78 24.74 31.38
N ASN A 42 -30.56 23.43 31.19
CA ASN A 42 -31.59 22.44 31.53
C ASN A 42 -30.95 21.08 31.83
N SER A 43 -31.29 20.56 33.00
CA SER A 43 -30.96 19.23 33.50
C SER A 43 -31.85 18.20 32.81
N GLU A 44 -31.25 17.23 32.13
CA GLU A 44 -31.94 16.03 31.65
C GLU A 44 -31.31 14.80 32.32
N GLU A 45 -32.21 14.01 32.87
CA GLU A 45 -32.07 12.96 33.86
C GLU A 45 -31.39 11.73 33.22
N PHE A 46 -30.16 11.41 33.65
CA PHE A 46 -29.47 10.18 33.25
C PHE A 46 -29.91 9.00 34.14
N PRO A 47 -30.33 7.86 33.56
CA PRO A 47 -30.61 6.67 34.35
C PRO A 47 -29.31 5.95 34.76
N GLU A 48 -29.29 5.65 36.06
CA GLU A 48 -28.52 4.65 36.82
C GLU A 48 -27.35 3.93 36.15
N GLU A 49 -26.19 4.20 36.74
CA GLU A 49 -24.92 3.50 36.65
C GLU A 49 -25.06 1.99 36.99
N ILE A 50 -25.27 1.15 35.97
CA ILE A 50 -25.13 -0.29 36.13
C ILE A 50 -23.63 -0.61 36.18
N LYS A 51 -23.11 -0.84 37.39
CA LYS A 51 -21.81 -1.50 37.63
C LYS A 51 -21.85 -2.90 37.02
N LEU A 52 -21.41 -3.03 35.77
CA LEU A 52 -21.07 -4.32 35.18
C LEU A 52 -19.64 -4.66 35.60
N GLU A 53 -19.52 -5.54 36.59
CA GLU A 53 -18.24 -6.22 36.86
C GLU A 53 -17.81 -6.99 35.60
N PRO A 54 -16.57 -6.82 35.13
CA PRO A 54 -16.08 -7.55 33.97
C PRO A 54 -15.95 -9.03 34.34
N LYS A 55 -16.82 -9.88 33.77
CA LYS A 55 -16.58 -11.31 33.71
C LYS A 55 -15.27 -11.53 32.97
N LYS A 56 -14.22 -11.90 33.71
CA LYS A 56 -12.97 -12.44 33.18
C LYS A 56 -13.33 -13.66 32.34
N SER A 57 -13.35 -13.50 31.02
CA SER A 57 -13.33 -14.63 30.11
C SER A 57 -11.88 -15.04 29.94
N ASP A 58 -11.45 -16.05 30.70
CA ASP A 58 -10.17 -16.73 30.54
C ASP A 58 -10.19 -17.65 29.30
N SER A 59 -10.65 -17.12 28.17
CA SER A 59 -10.37 -17.75 26.88
C SER A 59 -8.96 -17.31 26.49
N GLU A 60 -7.97 -18.14 26.86
CA GLU A 60 -6.73 -18.24 26.09
C GLU A 60 -7.15 -18.47 24.64
N ILE A 61 -7.25 -17.38 23.88
CA ILE A 61 -7.23 -17.44 22.43
C ILE A 61 -5.80 -17.86 22.12
N GLU A 62 -5.61 -19.18 22.13
CA GLU A 62 -4.46 -19.82 21.54
C GLU A 62 -4.32 -19.18 20.16
N ASN A 63 -3.30 -18.34 20.01
CA ASN A 63 -2.92 -17.80 18.73
C ASN A 63 -2.53 -19.02 17.89
N VAL A 64 -3.52 -19.63 17.25
CA VAL A 64 -3.36 -20.59 16.16
C VAL A 64 -2.71 -19.78 15.06
N SER A 65 -1.39 -19.66 15.22
CA SER A 65 -0.55 -18.86 14.37
C SER A 65 -0.78 -19.36 12.96
N THR A 66 -0.87 -18.41 12.06
CA THR A 66 -1.11 -18.62 10.64
C THR A 66 0.16 -19.22 9.99
N GLU A 67 0.70 -20.32 10.54
CA GLU A 67 1.75 -21.15 9.93
C GLU A 67 1.21 -21.98 8.74
N ILE A 68 0.00 -21.66 8.30
CA ILE A 68 -0.67 -22.25 7.15
C ILE A 68 0.08 -21.82 5.89
N SER A 69 0.91 -22.73 5.38
CA SER A 69 1.45 -22.83 4.01
C SER A 69 2.83 -22.23 3.67
N ALA A 70 3.68 -21.95 4.66
CA ALA A 70 5.09 -21.65 4.36
C ALA A 70 5.80 -22.93 3.88
N LEU A 71 6.12 -23.00 2.58
CA LEU A 71 6.80 -24.15 1.97
C LEU A 71 8.29 -23.85 1.84
N LYS A 72 9.14 -24.89 1.89
CA LYS A 72 10.61 -24.76 1.84
C LYS A 72 11.11 -25.01 0.41
N CYS A 73 11.96 -24.12 -0.12
CA CYS A 73 12.66 -24.38 -1.37
C CYS A 73 13.73 -25.48 -1.18
N LYS A 74 13.76 -26.50 -2.04
CA LYS A 74 14.72 -27.61 -1.96
C LYS A 74 16.18 -27.17 -2.24
N ILE A 75 16.38 -26.08 -2.97
CA ILE A 75 17.71 -25.59 -3.35
C ILE A 75 18.28 -24.68 -2.25
N CYS A 76 17.66 -23.52 -1.99
CA CYS A 76 18.19 -22.57 -0.99
C CYS A 76 17.68 -22.80 0.44
N GLN A 77 16.80 -23.78 0.65
CA GLN A 77 16.27 -24.12 1.98
C GLN A 77 15.48 -22.98 2.68
N LYS A 78 15.17 -21.87 1.99
CA LYS A 78 14.36 -20.76 2.53
C LYS A 78 12.88 -21.13 2.53
N ARG A 79 12.17 -20.81 3.63
CA ARG A 79 10.69 -20.87 3.71
C ARG A 79 10.10 -19.69 2.97
N MET A 80 9.12 -19.93 2.09
CA MET A 80 8.50 -18.89 1.27
C MET A 80 7.00 -19.15 1.07
N PRO A 81 6.21 -18.11 0.76
CA PRO A 81 4.83 -18.27 0.35
C PRO A 81 4.67 -19.21 -0.87
N ARG A 82 3.59 -19.99 -0.93
CA ARG A 82 3.32 -20.95 -2.01
C ARG A 82 3.34 -20.34 -3.42
N ASN A 83 2.96 -19.07 -3.57
CA ASN A 83 2.98 -18.35 -4.85
C ASN A 83 4.41 -17.98 -5.33
N SER A 84 5.42 -18.05 -4.45
CA SER A 84 6.83 -17.83 -4.78
C SER A 84 7.58 -19.12 -5.11
N LEU A 85 6.89 -20.26 -5.07
CA LEU A 85 7.43 -21.58 -5.35
C LEU A 85 6.75 -22.20 -6.58
N LYS A 86 7.46 -23.14 -7.20
CA LYS A 86 6.93 -24.05 -8.21
C LYS A 86 7.16 -25.48 -7.73
N MET A 87 6.10 -26.28 -7.80
CA MET A 87 6.21 -27.72 -7.59
C MET A 87 6.78 -28.37 -8.84
N ILE A 88 7.85 -29.15 -8.66
CA ILE A 88 8.54 -29.91 -9.68
C ILE A 88 8.09 -31.37 -9.55
N LYS A 89 7.55 -31.92 -10.65
CA LYS A 89 7.00 -33.29 -10.69
C LYS A 89 7.62 -34.17 -11.77
N SER A 90 8.17 -33.55 -12.81
CA SER A 90 8.69 -34.28 -13.98
C SER A 90 10.15 -34.64 -13.74
N GLU A 91 10.51 -35.86 -14.11
CA GLU A 91 11.88 -36.37 -14.04
C GLU A 91 12.84 -35.48 -14.84
N ASP A 92 12.49 -35.10 -16.07
CA ASP A 92 13.26 -34.16 -16.88
C ASP A 92 13.53 -32.82 -16.15
N ASP A 93 12.51 -32.27 -15.48
CA ASP A 93 12.69 -31.04 -14.69
C ASP A 93 13.65 -31.27 -13.51
N MET A 94 13.64 -32.45 -12.89
CA MET A 94 14.57 -32.79 -11.80
C MET A 94 16.01 -33.02 -12.29
N ILE A 95 16.20 -33.65 -13.46
CA ILE A 95 17.51 -33.84 -14.08
C ILE A 95 18.18 -32.48 -14.32
N VAL A 96 17.42 -31.52 -14.87
CA VAL A 96 17.92 -30.15 -15.10
C VAL A 96 18.36 -29.49 -13.80
N LEU A 97 17.53 -29.57 -12.75
CA LEU A 97 17.84 -28.95 -11.47
C LEU A 97 19.04 -29.60 -10.77
N THR A 98 19.15 -30.92 -10.83
CA THR A 98 20.25 -31.69 -10.23
C THR A 98 21.57 -31.36 -10.93
N ALA A 99 21.58 -31.33 -12.26
CA ALA A 99 22.80 -31.04 -13.02
C ALA A 99 23.31 -29.60 -12.83
N ILE A 100 22.42 -28.62 -12.68
CA ILE A 100 22.81 -27.21 -12.56
C ILE A 100 23.25 -26.85 -11.13
N PHE A 101 22.55 -27.36 -10.12
CA PHE A 101 22.80 -26.97 -8.72
C PHE A 101 23.59 -28.01 -7.92
N ASP A 102 23.97 -29.13 -8.55
CA ASP A 102 24.69 -30.25 -7.94
C ASP A 102 24.04 -30.75 -6.62
N VAL A 103 22.71 -30.85 -6.64
CA VAL A 103 21.92 -31.22 -5.46
C VAL A 103 21.63 -32.71 -5.53
N GLU A 104 22.38 -33.54 -4.80
CA GLU A 104 22.17 -34.99 -4.71
C GLU A 104 20.77 -35.41 -4.20
N VAL A 105 20.00 -34.45 -3.69
CA VAL A 105 18.80 -34.64 -2.89
C VAL A 105 17.51 -34.82 -3.73
N PHE A 106 17.62 -35.00 -5.05
CA PHE A 106 16.47 -35.30 -5.92
C PHE A 106 16.33 -36.79 -6.29
N LYS A 107 17.12 -37.68 -5.67
CA LYS A 107 17.09 -39.13 -5.93
C LYS A 107 15.78 -39.82 -5.51
N GLU A 108 15.01 -39.18 -4.64
CA GLU A 108 13.67 -39.64 -4.27
C GLU A 108 12.64 -38.94 -5.17
N TYR A 109 11.82 -39.72 -5.90
CA TYR A 109 10.75 -39.25 -6.81
C TYR A 109 9.59 -38.51 -6.10
N ILE A 110 9.89 -37.77 -5.04
CA ILE A 110 8.94 -36.98 -4.27
C ILE A 110 8.83 -35.61 -4.94
N ALA A 111 7.60 -35.14 -5.15
CA ALA A 111 7.38 -33.80 -5.67
C ALA A 111 8.06 -32.76 -4.79
N THR A 112 8.95 -31.95 -5.35
CA THR A 112 9.75 -30.96 -4.62
C THR A 112 9.33 -29.53 -4.98
N TYR A 113 9.54 -28.59 -4.06
CA TYR A 113 9.29 -27.18 -4.31
C TYR A 113 10.60 -26.42 -4.57
N VAL A 114 10.65 -25.64 -5.65
CA VAL A 114 11.78 -24.77 -5.99
C VAL A 114 11.29 -23.33 -6.11
N CYS A 115 12.04 -22.38 -5.56
CA CYS A 115 11.65 -20.97 -5.63
C CYS A 115 11.83 -20.43 -7.03
N LEU A 116 10.95 -19.50 -7.41
CA LEU A 116 10.95 -18.90 -8.74
C LEU A 116 12.27 -18.23 -9.09
N SER A 117 13.02 -17.72 -8.10
CA SER A 117 14.31 -17.08 -8.34
C SER A 117 15.36 -18.03 -8.90
N HIS A 118 15.42 -19.29 -8.45
CA HIS A 118 16.36 -20.26 -9.05
C HIS A 118 15.94 -20.67 -10.46
N ILE A 119 14.64 -20.83 -10.69
CA ILE A 119 14.13 -21.15 -12.03
C ILE A 119 14.43 -19.98 -12.98
N GLN A 120 14.26 -18.74 -12.50
CA GLN A 120 14.61 -17.53 -13.26
C GLN A 120 16.12 -17.49 -13.55
N ALA A 121 16.98 -17.76 -12.57
CA ALA A 121 18.43 -17.80 -12.77
C ALA A 121 18.82 -18.82 -13.86
N ILE A 122 18.26 -20.04 -13.84
CA ILE A 122 18.49 -21.02 -14.92
C ILE A 122 18.09 -20.45 -16.29
N ILE A 123 16.95 -19.77 -16.38
CA ILE A 123 16.49 -19.19 -17.65
C ILE A 123 17.46 -18.12 -18.13
N ASP A 124 17.88 -17.22 -17.24
CA ASP A 124 18.73 -16.08 -17.57
C ASP A 124 20.14 -16.55 -17.99
N ASP A 125 20.73 -17.48 -17.23
CA ASP A 125 22.08 -17.99 -17.46
C ASP A 125 22.19 -18.82 -18.76
N ASN A 126 21.09 -19.41 -19.22
CA ASN A 126 21.09 -20.36 -20.34
C ASN A 126 20.35 -19.84 -21.59
N GLU A 127 19.82 -18.61 -21.59
CA GLU A 127 19.04 -18.08 -22.72
C GLU A 127 19.85 -18.06 -24.03
N ALA A 128 21.15 -17.78 -23.95
CA ALA A 128 22.06 -17.74 -25.10
C ALA A 128 22.46 -19.15 -25.62
N ILE A 129 22.49 -20.15 -24.74
CA ILE A 129 22.99 -21.51 -25.01
C ILE A 129 22.01 -22.32 -25.87
N LEU A 130 20.73 -21.92 -25.89
CA LEU A 130 19.64 -22.67 -26.54
C LEU A 130 19.65 -22.72 -28.07
N LYS A 131 20.64 -22.13 -28.75
CA LYS A 131 20.71 -22.13 -30.23
C LYS A 131 21.02 -23.52 -30.80
N PHE A 132 21.70 -24.38 -30.04
CA PHE A 132 22.03 -25.74 -30.47
C PHE A 132 21.75 -26.72 -29.31
N ALA A 133 20.83 -27.65 -29.52
CA ALA A 133 20.51 -28.72 -28.56
C ALA A 133 20.99 -30.05 -29.13
N GLY A 134 22.30 -30.28 -29.05
CA GLY A 134 22.97 -31.50 -29.50
C GLY A 134 22.88 -32.64 -28.48
N THR A 135 22.88 -32.33 -27.18
CA THR A 135 22.88 -33.36 -26.12
C THR A 135 21.47 -33.65 -25.57
N PRO A 136 21.23 -34.86 -25.00
CA PRO A 136 19.98 -35.15 -24.29
C PRO A 136 19.69 -34.15 -23.16
N PHE A 137 20.72 -33.72 -22.44
CA PHE A 137 20.61 -32.73 -21.39
C PHE A 137 20.15 -31.36 -21.93
N GLU A 138 20.76 -30.86 -23.00
CA GLU A 138 20.37 -29.58 -23.63
C GLU A 138 18.91 -29.61 -24.11
N LYS A 139 18.43 -30.76 -24.60
CA LYS A 139 17.02 -30.94 -24.95
C LYS A 139 16.12 -30.79 -23.72
N CYS A 140 16.47 -31.43 -22.60
CA CYS A 140 15.75 -31.29 -21.34
C CYS A 140 15.77 -29.85 -20.82
N LEU A 141 16.94 -29.21 -20.83
CA LEU A 141 17.11 -27.81 -20.43
C LEU A 141 16.27 -26.86 -21.29
N ARG A 142 16.23 -27.07 -22.61
CA ARG A 142 15.39 -26.29 -23.53
C ARG A 142 13.91 -26.45 -23.24
N LEU A 143 13.45 -27.67 -22.97
CA LEU A 143 12.06 -27.93 -22.59
C LEU A 143 11.73 -27.31 -21.23
N PHE A 144 12.62 -27.45 -20.25
CA PHE A 144 12.52 -26.82 -18.95
C PHE A 144 12.37 -25.30 -19.09
N ILE A 145 13.25 -24.64 -19.83
CA ILE A 145 13.21 -23.19 -20.06
C ILE A 145 11.92 -22.81 -20.78
N ALA A 146 11.54 -23.48 -21.89
CA ALA A 146 10.32 -23.15 -22.62
C ALA A 146 9.05 -23.24 -21.75
N LYS A 147 8.94 -24.31 -20.94
CA LYS A 147 7.84 -24.55 -20.00
C LYS A 147 7.80 -23.51 -18.88
N ASN A 148 8.96 -23.21 -18.29
CA ASN A 148 9.07 -22.30 -17.16
C ASN A 148 9.01 -20.83 -17.56
N LYS A 149 9.51 -20.46 -18.74
CA LYS A 149 9.49 -19.09 -19.26
C LYS A 149 8.08 -18.56 -19.42
N ARG A 150 7.13 -19.40 -19.87
CA ARG A 150 5.69 -19.03 -19.89
C ARG A 150 5.16 -18.79 -18.49
N PHE A 151 5.44 -19.70 -17.56
CA PHE A 151 4.97 -19.62 -16.18
C PHE A 151 5.52 -18.40 -15.43
N ILE A 152 6.81 -18.15 -15.58
CA ILE A 152 7.50 -17.00 -15.00
C ILE A 152 7.04 -15.72 -15.68
N ARG A 153 6.97 -15.64 -17.02
CA ARG A 153 6.45 -14.45 -17.71
C ARG A 153 5.03 -14.10 -17.25
N VAL A 154 4.15 -15.07 -17.06
CA VAL A 154 2.80 -14.80 -16.50
C VAL A 154 2.88 -14.17 -15.11
N ARG A 155 3.86 -14.54 -14.29
CA ARG A 155 4.05 -13.98 -12.93
C ARG A 155 4.84 -12.66 -12.90
N THR A 156 5.91 -12.53 -13.70
CA THR A 156 6.78 -11.34 -13.76
C THR A 156 6.21 -10.22 -14.64
N LEU A 157 5.33 -10.56 -15.60
CA LEU A 157 4.59 -9.60 -16.44
C LEU A 157 3.20 -9.28 -15.91
N GLN A 158 2.78 -9.79 -14.75
CA GLN A 158 1.57 -9.28 -14.09
C GLN A 158 1.88 -7.91 -13.49
N ARG A 159 2.29 -6.96 -14.35
CA ARG A 159 2.53 -5.58 -14.02
C ARG A 159 1.16 -4.92 -13.91
N GLY A 160 0.87 -4.37 -12.74
CA GLY A 160 -0.29 -3.52 -12.55
C GLY A 160 0.07 -2.10 -12.99
N ILE A 161 -0.79 -1.46 -13.76
CA ILE A 161 -0.71 0.00 -13.91
C ILE A 161 -1.20 0.59 -12.59
N CYS A 162 -0.36 1.39 -11.93
CA CYS A 162 -0.81 2.16 -10.78
C CYS A 162 -1.87 3.17 -11.25
N LYS A 163 -3.06 3.15 -10.66
CA LYS A 163 -4.17 4.03 -11.03
C LYS A 163 -4.02 5.46 -10.51
N VAL A 164 -2.99 5.73 -9.72
CA VAL A 164 -2.63 7.07 -9.24
C VAL A 164 -1.64 7.72 -10.22
N CYS A 165 -0.45 7.14 -10.41
CA CYS A 165 0.54 7.72 -11.33
C CYS A 165 0.53 7.19 -12.77
N HIS A 166 -0.35 6.26 -13.11
CA HIS A 166 -0.44 5.59 -14.41
C HIS A 166 0.83 4.87 -14.88
N LYS A 167 1.82 4.67 -14.00
CA LYS A 167 3.06 3.95 -14.31
C LYS A 167 2.87 2.44 -14.14
N LEU A 168 3.52 1.67 -15.02
CA LEU A 168 3.64 0.22 -14.87
C LEU A 168 4.47 -0.12 -13.63
N LYS A 169 3.94 -0.99 -12.78
CA LYS A 169 4.61 -1.43 -11.55
C LYS A 169 4.59 -2.95 -11.44
N PRO A 170 5.69 -3.57 -10.97
CA PRO A 170 5.65 -4.98 -10.57
C PRO A 170 4.52 -5.23 -9.56
N LEU A 171 3.86 -6.40 -9.62
CA LEU A 171 2.81 -6.75 -8.65
C LEU A 171 3.32 -6.76 -7.20
N SER A 172 4.62 -7.01 -7.02
CA SER A 172 5.31 -6.94 -5.73
C SER A 172 5.33 -5.52 -5.15
N GLU A 173 5.24 -4.51 -6.01
CA GLU A 173 5.28 -3.08 -5.65
C GLU A 173 3.89 -2.43 -5.69
N SER A 174 2.82 -3.21 -5.89
CA SER A 174 1.46 -2.68 -5.95
C SER A 174 0.46 -3.43 -5.05
N TYR A 175 -0.57 -2.70 -4.66
CA TYR A 175 -1.71 -3.19 -3.91
C TYR A 175 -2.96 -3.12 -4.75
N THR A 176 -3.74 -4.19 -4.71
CA THR A 176 -5.14 -4.13 -5.11
C THR A 176 -5.96 -3.54 -3.98
N ILE A 177 -6.69 -2.46 -4.26
CA ILE A 177 -7.55 -1.77 -3.32
C ILE A 177 -8.96 -1.73 -3.91
N SER A 178 -9.82 -2.58 -3.35
CA SER A 178 -11.24 -2.66 -3.72
C SER A 178 -12.08 -1.65 -2.93
N SER A 179 -11.77 -1.46 -1.63
CA SER A 179 -12.52 -0.55 -0.76
C SER A 179 -12.49 0.88 -1.27
N LYS A 180 -13.69 1.45 -1.51
CA LYS A 180 -13.91 2.86 -1.86
C LYS A 180 -13.28 3.77 -0.81
N ASN A 181 -13.51 3.49 0.47
CA ASN A 181 -13.03 4.34 1.56
C ASN A 181 -11.50 4.36 1.67
N ILE A 182 -10.84 3.22 1.42
CA ILE A 182 -9.37 3.18 1.36
C ILE A 182 -8.85 3.98 0.17
N ARG A 183 -9.54 3.92 -0.97
CA ARG A 183 -9.22 4.73 -2.15
C ARG A 183 -9.39 6.22 -1.87
N ALA A 184 -10.43 6.62 -1.15
CA ALA A 184 -10.63 7.99 -0.70
C ALA A 184 -9.46 8.48 0.17
N VAL A 185 -9.04 7.70 1.17
CA VAL A 185 -7.88 8.03 2.02
C VAL A 185 -6.60 8.25 1.21
N ILE A 186 -6.33 7.42 0.21
CA ILE A 186 -5.17 7.62 -0.68
C ILE A 186 -5.27 8.96 -1.40
N MET A 187 -6.45 9.29 -1.93
CA MET A 187 -6.67 10.54 -2.65
C MET A 187 -6.57 11.78 -1.75
N ILE A 188 -7.00 11.70 -0.49
CA ILE A 188 -6.76 12.76 0.51
C ILE A 188 -5.27 13.07 0.59
N GLY A 189 -4.43 12.04 0.79
CA GLY A 189 -2.97 12.22 0.83
C GLY A 189 -2.39 12.76 -0.47
N CYS A 190 -2.92 12.35 -1.63
CA CYS A 190 -2.49 12.88 -2.93
C CYS A 190 -2.86 14.36 -3.14
N ILE A 191 -4.02 14.79 -2.64
CA ILE A 191 -4.50 16.19 -2.68
C ILE A 191 -3.68 17.04 -1.72
N LEU A 192 -3.42 16.57 -0.49
CA LEU A 192 -2.55 17.27 0.47
C LEU A 192 -1.16 17.52 -0.10
N ARG A 193 -0.63 16.59 -0.90
CA ARG A 193 0.64 16.75 -1.61
C ARG A 193 0.58 17.72 -2.80
N GLY A 194 -0.61 18.16 -3.20
CA GLY A 194 -0.81 18.98 -4.41
C GLY A 194 -0.59 18.20 -5.73
N THR A 195 -0.60 16.86 -5.68
CA THR A 195 -0.33 16.04 -6.89
C THR A 195 -1.59 15.69 -7.68
N HIS A 196 -2.76 15.82 -7.07
CA HIS A 196 -4.03 15.45 -7.68
C HIS A 196 -5.12 16.47 -7.33
N SER A 197 -6.04 16.67 -8.28
CA SER A 197 -7.24 17.49 -8.08
C SER A 197 -8.40 16.68 -7.49
N VAL A 198 -9.45 17.39 -7.06
CA VAL A 198 -10.71 16.81 -6.59
C VAL A 198 -11.40 15.99 -7.70
N GLU A 199 -11.35 16.45 -8.94
CA GLU A 199 -11.93 15.75 -10.10
C GLU A 199 -11.21 14.41 -10.35
N GLN A 200 -9.88 14.40 -10.26
CA GLN A 200 -9.10 13.17 -10.37
C GLN A 200 -9.42 12.20 -9.22
N ALA A 201 -9.64 12.72 -8.01
CA ALA A 201 -10.08 11.91 -6.88
C ALA A 201 -11.45 11.27 -7.13
N LYS A 202 -12.44 12.02 -7.65
CA LYS A 202 -13.77 11.48 -8.03
C LYS A 202 -13.64 10.32 -9.02
N TYR A 203 -12.84 10.50 -10.07
CA TYR A 203 -12.61 9.45 -11.06
C TYR A 203 -11.95 8.20 -10.46
N TYR A 204 -11.00 8.39 -9.54
CA TYR A 204 -10.29 7.29 -8.90
C TYR A 204 -11.19 6.47 -7.95
N ILE A 205 -12.06 7.12 -7.18
CA ILE A 205 -12.92 6.44 -6.19
C ILE A 205 -14.15 5.75 -6.81
N THR A 206 -14.54 6.09 -8.03
CA THR A 206 -15.60 5.36 -8.75
C THR A 206 -15.09 4.04 -9.36
N ASN A 207 -13.77 3.87 -9.52
CA ASN A 207 -13.22 2.68 -10.17
C ASN A 207 -13.02 1.49 -9.22
N ASN A 208 -13.94 0.52 -9.27
CA ASN A 208 -14.09 -0.61 -8.33
C ASN A 208 -12.82 -1.42 -8.04
N ASN A 209 -11.81 -1.39 -8.93
CA ASN A 209 -10.55 -2.12 -8.77
C ASN A 209 -9.35 -1.21 -9.08
N GLY A 210 -8.86 -0.50 -8.06
CA GLY A 210 -7.64 0.31 -8.13
C GLY A 210 -6.39 -0.49 -7.77
N SER A 211 -5.41 -0.53 -8.67
CA SER A 211 -4.04 -0.93 -8.31
C SER A 211 -3.25 0.32 -7.89
N THR A 212 -2.68 0.34 -6.69
CA THR A 212 -1.90 1.48 -6.17
C THR A 212 -0.50 1.03 -5.84
N CYS A 213 0.53 1.77 -6.25
CA CYS A 213 1.89 1.39 -5.91
C CYS A 213 2.24 1.72 -4.46
N TYR A 214 3.25 1.02 -3.93
CA TYR A 214 3.70 1.17 -2.55
C TYR A 214 4.07 2.61 -2.21
N SER A 215 4.74 3.31 -3.13
CA SER A 215 5.14 4.71 -2.94
C SER A 215 3.94 5.61 -2.67
N HIS A 216 2.88 5.57 -3.49
CA HIS A 216 1.69 6.41 -3.25
C HIS A 216 0.99 6.06 -1.94
N ARG A 217 0.90 4.76 -1.58
CA ARG A 217 0.37 4.40 -0.26
C ARG A 217 1.19 5.04 0.85
N LYS A 218 2.52 4.91 0.80
CA LYS A 218 3.42 5.44 1.82
C LYS A 218 3.32 6.96 1.89
N GLU A 219 3.49 7.63 0.76
CA GLU A 219 3.39 9.09 0.64
C GLU A 219 2.04 9.60 1.15
N SER A 220 0.91 8.95 0.82
CA SER A 220 -0.40 9.35 1.33
C SER A 220 -0.50 9.21 2.86
N ILE A 221 0.09 8.17 3.46
CA ILE A 221 0.13 8.00 4.91
C ILE A 221 1.00 9.10 5.54
N ASP A 222 2.18 9.33 4.97
CA ASP A 222 3.14 10.32 5.46
C ASP A 222 2.52 11.73 5.43
N MET A 223 1.83 12.11 4.35
CA MET A 223 1.14 13.41 4.25
C MET A 223 0.00 13.56 5.28
N ILE A 224 -0.72 12.47 5.59
CA ILE A 224 -1.79 12.50 6.59
C ILE A 224 -1.20 12.66 8.00
N PHE A 225 -0.08 11.99 8.27
CA PHE A 225 0.64 12.14 9.53
C PHE A 225 1.15 13.57 9.71
N GLU A 226 1.76 14.13 8.68
CA GLU A 226 2.22 15.52 8.65
C GLU A 226 1.06 16.50 8.90
N TYR A 227 -0.07 16.34 8.19
CA TYR A 227 -1.25 17.18 8.35
C TYR A 227 -1.83 17.13 9.78
N LEU A 228 -1.81 15.95 10.41
CA LEU A 228 -2.30 15.77 11.77
C LEU A 228 -1.26 16.14 12.85
N GLY A 229 -0.02 16.46 12.47
CA GLY A 229 1.06 16.72 13.41
C GLY A 229 1.46 15.50 14.25
N ILE A 230 1.34 14.29 13.70
CA ILE A 230 1.64 13.03 14.38
C ILE A 230 2.77 12.29 13.70
N SER A 231 3.50 11.46 14.47
CA SER A 231 4.66 10.72 13.95
C SER A 231 4.41 9.22 13.77
N ASN A 232 3.35 8.67 14.36
CA ASN A 232 3.09 7.24 14.34
C ASN A 232 1.60 6.89 14.46
N ILE A 233 1.30 5.61 14.25
CA ILE A 233 -0.09 5.11 14.27
C ILE A 233 -0.70 5.09 15.68
N GLN A 234 0.12 4.99 16.74
CA GLN A 234 -0.37 5.01 18.12
C GLN A 234 -0.91 6.40 18.48
N GLU A 235 -0.24 7.47 18.04
CA GLU A 235 -0.72 8.84 18.14
C GLU A 235 -1.98 9.07 17.32
N PHE A 236 -2.09 8.48 16.13
CA PHE A 236 -3.31 8.54 15.32
C PHE A 236 -4.55 8.04 16.09
N PHE A 237 -4.43 6.95 16.84
CA PHE A 237 -5.54 6.42 17.64
C PHE A 237 -5.91 7.26 18.87
N LYS A 238 -4.99 8.11 19.34
CA LYS A 238 -5.24 9.07 20.42
C LYS A 238 -5.73 10.42 19.89
N CYS A 239 -5.68 10.62 18.57
CA CYS A 239 -6.06 11.87 17.93
C CYS A 239 -7.57 12.12 18.12
N PRO A 240 -7.98 13.28 18.66
CA PRO A 240 -9.39 13.64 18.78
C PRO A 240 -10.09 13.61 17.41
N ARG A 241 -11.35 13.16 17.38
CA ARG A 241 -12.14 13.12 16.13
C ARG A 241 -12.23 14.47 15.43
N ILE A 242 -12.25 15.56 16.21
CA ILE A 242 -12.30 16.93 15.70
C ILE A 242 -11.07 17.25 14.83
N SER A 243 -9.89 16.77 15.21
CA SER A 243 -8.64 16.95 14.46
C SER A 243 -8.67 16.25 13.09
N MET A 244 -9.50 15.22 12.91
CA MET A 244 -9.70 14.55 11.63
C MET A 244 -10.71 15.28 10.72
N GLY A 245 -11.40 16.31 11.22
CA GLY A 245 -12.45 17.04 10.51
C GLY A 245 -11.97 17.59 9.17
N GLY A 246 -10.81 18.27 9.16
CA GLY A 246 -10.26 18.85 7.93
C GLY A 246 -9.96 17.81 6.83
N LEU A 247 -9.48 16.61 7.21
CA LEU A 247 -9.26 15.52 6.25
C LEU A 247 -10.57 14.98 5.67
N VAL A 248 -11.61 14.88 6.50
CA VAL A 248 -12.94 14.47 6.07
C VAL A 248 -13.58 15.54 5.18
N ASP A 249 -13.37 16.82 5.47
CA ASP A 249 -13.90 17.90 4.65
C ASP A 249 -13.22 17.94 3.26
N ILE A 250 -11.93 17.63 3.16
CA ILE A 250 -11.28 17.37 1.86
C ILE A 250 -12.01 16.23 1.14
N ALA A 251 -12.29 15.13 1.82
CA ALA A 251 -12.96 13.97 1.24
C ALA A 251 -14.37 14.28 0.74
N LYS A 252 -15.15 15.09 1.47
CA LYS A 252 -16.51 15.50 1.11
C LYS A 252 -16.60 16.22 -0.24
N ASN A 253 -15.51 16.85 -0.69
CA ASN A 253 -15.47 17.48 -2.02
C ASN A 253 -15.58 16.45 -3.17
N PHE A 254 -15.27 15.18 -2.93
CA PHE A 254 -15.37 14.10 -3.91
C PHE A 254 -16.20 12.90 -3.47
N ASP A 255 -16.53 12.77 -2.19
CA ASP A 255 -17.43 11.76 -1.63
C ASP A 255 -18.24 12.37 -0.47
N SER A 256 -19.41 12.93 -0.78
CA SER A 256 -20.23 13.69 0.18
C SER A 256 -20.62 12.90 1.42
N ASP A 257 -20.77 11.58 1.29
CA ASP A 257 -21.22 10.69 2.35
C ASP A 257 -20.07 10.18 3.22
N PHE A 258 -18.85 10.67 2.99
CA PHE A 258 -17.66 10.22 3.67
C PHE A 258 -17.62 10.73 5.12
N THR A 259 -17.51 9.83 6.09
CA THR A 259 -17.57 10.16 7.52
C THR A 259 -16.23 9.98 8.23
N VAL A 260 -16.09 10.60 9.41
CA VAL A 260 -14.91 10.42 10.29
C VAL A 260 -14.69 8.94 10.62
N ASP A 261 -15.75 8.19 10.93
CA ASP A 261 -15.64 6.74 11.22
C ASP A 261 -15.20 5.91 10.01
N GLN A 262 -15.61 6.31 8.81
CA GLN A 262 -15.14 5.68 7.58
C GLN A 262 -13.68 5.99 7.33
N PHE A 263 -13.26 7.25 7.55
CA PHE A 263 -11.87 7.68 7.46
C PHE A 263 -10.99 6.87 8.42
N SER A 264 -11.29 6.87 9.74
CA SER A 264 -10.46 6.19 10.74
C SER A 264 -10.31 4.70 10.45
N ARG A 265 -11.40 4.01 10.09
CA ARG A 265 -11.36 2.57 9.73
C ARG A 265 -10.57 2.32 8.45
N ALA A 266 -10.76 3.15 7.42
CA ALA A 266 -10.07 3.01 6.15
C ALA A 266 -8.57 3.31 6.27
N PHE A 267 -8.21 4.36 7.01
CA PHE A 267 -6.82 4.73 7.28
C PHE A 267 -6.11 3.63 8.06
N HIS A 268 -6.71 3.13 9.14
CA HIS A 268 -6.17 1.98 9.86
C HIS A 268 -5.96 0.76 8.95
N SER A 269 -6.97 0.42 8.14
CA SER A 269 -6.89 -0.70 7.20
C SER A 269 -5.78 -0.50 6.15
N LEU A 270 -5.60 0.73 5.68
CA LEU A 270 -4.53 1.08 4.74
C LEU A 270 -3.16 0.92 5.41
N TYR A 271 -2.99 1.41 6.63
CA TYR A 271 -1.75 1.35 7.39
C TYR A 271 -1.33 -0.09 7.72
N MET A 272 -2.27 -0.95 8.11
CA MET A 272 -1.96 -2.35 8.45
C MET A 272 -1.68 -3.23 7.23
N LYS A 273 -2.00 -2.76 6.02
CA LYS A 273 -1.80 -3.52 4.78
C LYS A 273 -0.31 -3.61 4.44
N LYS A 274 0.33 -4.71 4.81
CA LYS A 274 1.75 -5.00 4.52
C LYS A 274 1.99 -5.31 3.04
N PRO A 275 3.17 -4.95 2.48
CA PRO A 275 3.57 -5.41 1.15
C PRO A 275 3.59 -6.93 1.12
N LYS A 276 3.18 -7.53 0.00
CA LYS A 276 3.24 -8.99 -0.20
C LYS A 276 4.67 -9.55 -0.02
N ASN A 277 5.70 -8.71 -0.14
CA ASN A 277 7.11 -9.11 -0.10
C ASN A 277 7.92 -8.38 1.00
N ALA A 278 7.29 -7.74 1.98
CA ALA A 278 8.08 -7.17 3.08
C ALA A 278 8.72 -8.31 3.89
N PRO A 279 10.04 -8.31 4.12
CA PRO A 279 10.64 -9.21 5.09
C PRO A 279 9.97 -8.97 6.44
N SER A 280 9.49 -10.03 7.06
CA SER A 280 9.10 -10.00 8.46
C SER A 280 10.37 -9.76 9.26
N ASN A 281 10.63 -8.52 9.64
CA ASN A 281 11.59 -8.24 10.69
C ASN A 281 10.98 -8.78 11.98
N SER A 282 11.39 -9.99 12.33
CA SER A 282 11.35 -10.55 13.68
C SER A 282 12.46 -9.94 14.51
#